data_AF-A0A9D2LZN2-F1
#
_entry.id   AF-A0A9D2LZN2-F1
#
_cell.length_a   1.000
_cell.length_b   1.000
_cell.length_c   1.000
_cell.angle_alpha   90.00
_cell.angle_beta   90.00
_cell.angle_gamma   90.00
#
_symmetry.space_group_name_H-M   'P 1'
#
loop_
_entity.id
_entity.type
_entity.pdbx_description
1 polymer ?
#
loop_
_entity_poly.entity_id
_entity_poly.type
_entity_poly.pdbx_seq_one_letter_code
_entity_poly.pdbx_strand_id
1 'polypeptide(L)'
;MGKIAGPKKKPAQGDGQRTRGKAEQKKAEPKKTPAKKAEPKKAQEKAPAAGKKKAEGSRRASGKGGRKASAPAISQTAAQVQAIKAQQEAQEKRAARKGRGSRSKKAQKPPIKVYFLGGLNEIGKNFTLYECQGDMVIVDCGLSFPDEDMPGVDSVIPDFAFVEKNRERIRGVVITHGHEDHIGAVPYLMKKLNVPVYGTALTIGLIEGKLKEHNLSSANLHVTPAGSHIQLGCMDVELIHVNHSIADAVALAIHSPAGTIVHTGDFKIDMTPAEGAMIDLCRFAELGKEGVLALLADSTNAERPGYTQTEQTVNNSLDSLFLRAEGKRIIVATFASSISRVQMIINCAVKYGRKVALSGRSMVNVMSIASELGYLHVPDGVLVDLNLINRYEPGQLVLITTGSQGEPMSALTRMAFSDHRQVAINPNDFIIISARPIPGNEKTVGAVVDELLKQGCTVIYESMYEVHVSGHACQEELKLMQALTRPKYFIPVHGEQKHLQKHAGLSMAMGMPRENIFIGDVGNVLELSEEHMK
;
A
#
# COMPACT_ATOMS: atom_id res chain seq x y z
N MET A 1 -5.68 -31.56 48.27
CA MET A 1 -6.29 -32.58 49.15
C MET A 1 -7.81 -32.45 49.04
N GLY A 2 -8.59 -33.53 49.23
CA GLY A 2 -10.03 -33.58 48.89
C GLY A 2 -10.28 -33.78 47.37
N LYS A 3 -11.10 -34.71 46.83
CA LYS A 3 -12.09 -35.69 47.36
C LYS A 3 -13.28 -35.03 48.09
N ILE A 4 -14.57 -35.41 47.91
CA ILE A 4 -15.29 -36.49 47.17
C ILE A 4 -16.82 -36.11 47.16
N ALA A 5 -17.79 -36.53 46.33
CA ALA A 5 -17.91 -37.28 45.05
C ALA A 5 -19.31 -37.04 44.40
N GLY A 6 -19.58 -37.58 43.20
CA GLY A 6 -20.94 -37.84 42.66
C GLY A 6 -21.33 -39.34 42.76
N PRO A 7 -22.33 -39.89 42.02
CA PRO A 7 -23.32 -39.30 41.10
C PRO A 7 -24.78 -39.77 41.38
N LYS A 8 -25.74 -39.59 40.45
CA LYS A 8 -26.91 -40.51 40.27
C LYS A 8 -27.57 -40.38 38.88
N LYS A 9 -28.35 -41.40 38.48
CA LYS A 9 -28.97 -41.57 37.14
C LYS A 9 -30.51 -41.38 37.15
N LYS A 10 -31.07 -41.26 35.94
CA LYS A 10 -32.51 -41.33 35.59
C LYS A 10 -33.25 -42.55 36.20
N PRO A 11 -34.59 -42.53 36.18
CA PRO A 11 -35.31 -43.50 35.35
C PRO A 11 -36.19 -42.83 34.26
N ALA A 12 -36.84 -43.64 33.43
CA ALA A 12 -37.78 -43.20 32.40
C ALA A 12 -38.89 -44.25 32.15
N GLN A 13 -40.08 -43.77 31.82
CA GLN A 13 -41.25 -44.41 31.20
C GLN A 13 -41.95 -43.28 30.40
N GLY A 14 -42.62 -43.46 29.26
CA GLY A 14 -43.54 -44.54 28.87
C GLY A 14 -44.97 -43.96 28.96
N ASP A 15 -45.89 -44.09 27.99
CA ASP A 15 -45.89 -44.74 26.68
C ASP A 15 -46.95 -44.03 25.76
N GLY A 16 -46.99 -44.24 24.43
CA GLY A 16 -47.89 -43.43 23.57
C GLY A 16 -47.92 -43.75 22.06
N GLN A 17 -48.68 -44.77 21.67
CA GLN A 17 -48.69 -45.38 20.34
C GLN A 17 -49.13 -44.51 19.13
N ARG A 18 -48.36 -44.66 18.03
CA ARG A 18 -48.77 -44.96 16.63
C ARG A 18 -49.95 -44.22 15.97
N THR A 19 -49.68 -43.73 14.74
CA THR A 19 -50.37 -44.23 13.52
C THR A 19 -49.54 -43.98 12.25
N ARG A 20 -49.89 -44.64 11.13
CA ARG A 20 -49.24 -44.50 9.80
C ARG A 20 -50.31 -44.40 8.70
N GLY A 21 -50.15 -43.42 7.81
CA GLY A 21 -50.74 -43.35 6.46
C GLY A 21 -49.88 -42.37 5.66
N LYS A 22 -49.22 -42.76 4.56
CA LYS A 22 -49.81 -42.89 3.21
C LYS A 22 -50.72 -41.71 2.85
N ALA A 23 -50.54 -40.91 1.79
CA ALA A 23 -49.48 -40.61 0.81
C ALA A 23 -50.24 -40.24 -0.48
N GLU A 24 -49.91 -39.13 -1.12
CA GLU A 24 -50.23 -38.96 -2.54
C GLU A 24 -49.26 -37.99 -3.22
N GLN A 25 -49.01 -38.20 -4.51
CA GLN A 25 -48.17 -37.35 -5.36
C GLN A 25 -49.06 -36.58 -6.33
N LYS A 26 -48.78 -35.30 -6.57
CA LYS A 26 -49.16 -34.65 -7.83
C LYS A 26 -48.00 -33.86 -8.43
N LYS A 27 -47.52 -34.34 -9.59
CA LYS A 27 -46.71 -33.55 -10.53
C LYS A 27 -47.60 -32.51 -11.22
N ALA A 28 -46.98 -31.41 -11.63
CA ALA A 28 -47.40 -30.65 -12.82
C ALA A 28 -46.13 -30.19 -13.56
N GLU A 29 -46.06 -30.46 -14.86
CA GLU A 29 -44.87 -30.16 -15.70
C GLU A 29 -45.08 -28.86 -16.54
N PRO A 30 -44.00 -28.17 -16.95
CA PRO A 30 -44.09 -26.84 -17.55
C PRO A 30 -44.51 -26.86 -19.03
N LYS A 31 -45.26 -25.82 -19.46
CA LYS A 31 -45.59 -25.61 -20.88
C LYS A 31 -44.44 -24.92 -21.64
N LYS A 32 -44.02 -25.55 -22.74
CA LYS A 32 -43.20 -24.94 -23.80
C LYS A 32 -44.07 -24.37 -24.92
N THR A 33 -43.59 -23.34 -25.63
CA THR A 33 -43.86 -23.12 -27.07
C THR A 33 -42.72 -22.27 -27.69
N PRO A 34 -42.41 -22.38 -29.01
CA PRO A 34 -41.04 -22.08 -29.49
C PRO A 34 -40.91 -21.16 -30.73
N ALA A 35 -39.75 -20.50 -30.91
CA ALA A 35 -39.14 -20.03 -32.17
C ALA A 35 -37.81 -19.32 -31.86
N LYS A 36 -36.80 -19.17 -32.74
CA LYS A 36 -36.43 -19.83 -34.01
C LYS A 36 -34.90 -19.65 -34.22
N LYS A 37 -34.27 -20.45 -35.09
CA LYS A 37 -32.84 -20.30 -35.46
C LYS A 37 -32.62 -19.15 -36.46
N ALA A 38 -31.49 -18.44 -36.35
CA ALA A 38 -30.76 -17.85 -37.50
C ALA A 38 -29.31 -17.49 -37.15
N GLU A 39 -28.34 -18.15 -37.80
CA GLU A 39 -27.02 -17.58 -38.10
C GLU A 39 -26.99 -17.19 -39.59
N PRO A 40 -26.19 -16.18 -39.98
CA PRO A 40 -25.53 -16.27 -41.28
C PRO A 40 -24.05 -15.83 -41.29
N LYS A 41 -23.19 -16.79 -41.61
CA LYS A 41 -22.04 -16.75 -42.55
C LYS A 41 -21.18 -15.49 -42.70
N LYS A 42 -19.86 -15.76 -42.74
CA LYS A 42 -18.77 -14.97 -43.33
C LYS A 42 -19.14 -14.24 -44.64
N ALA A 43 -18.55 -13.06 -44.83
CA ALA A 43 -18.20 -12.51 -46.13
C ALA A 43 -16.66 -12.41 -46.27
N GLN A 44 -16.16 -12.41 -47.49
CA GLN A 44 -14.75 -12.08 -47.85
C GLN A 44 -14.76 -10.87 -48.79
N GLU A 45 -13.56 -10.45 -49.22
CA GLU A 45 -13.30 -9.36 -50.19
C GLU A 45 -13.45 -7.93 -49.62
N LYS A 46 -12.75 -6.91 -50.12
CA LYS A 46 -11.79 -6.84 -51.25
C LYS A 46 -10.72 -5.78 -50.98
N ALA A 47 -9.52 -5.95 -51.54
CA ALA A 47 -8.52 -4.88 -51.63
C ALA A 47 -8.61 -4.17 -52.98
N PRO A 48 -8.16 -2.91 -53.06
CA PRO A 48 -7.11 -2.55 -54.02
C PRO A 48 -5.96 -1.79 -53.31
N ALA A 49 -4.67 -1.86 -53.66
CA ALA A 49 -3.97 -1.99 -54.94
C ALA A 49 -4.03 -0.71 -55.82
N ALA A 50 -2.94 -0.17 -56.39
CA ALA A 50 -1.51 -0.42 -56.18
C ALA A 50 -0.68 0.76 -56.76
N GLY A 51 0.58 0.93 -56.32
CA GLY A 51 1.52 1.91 -56.88
C GLY A 51 2.91 1.29 -57.16
N LYS A 52 3.10 0.68 -58.33
CA LYS A 52 4.36 0.00 -58.73
C LYS A 52 5.26 0.85 -59.64
N LYS A 53 6.58 0.67 -59.48
CA LYS A 53 7.68 0.66 -60.50
C LYS A 53 8.98 0.31 -59.74
N LYS A 54 9.93 -0.50 -60.20
CA LYS A 54 10.08 -1.50 -61.29
C LYS A 54 11.08 -2.57 -60.73
N ALA A 55 10.99 -3.87 -61.05
CA ALA A 55 11.67 -4.59 -62.16
C ALA A 55 13.20 -4.33 -62.23
N GLU A 56 14.10 -5.31 -62.41
CA GLU A 56 14.03 -6.69 -62.97
C GLU A 56 14.72 -7.71 -61.99
N GLY A 57 14.72 -9.05 -62.10
CA GLY A 57 14.96 -10.01 -63.20
C GLY A 57 16.46 -10.38 -63.23
N SER A 58 16.95 -11.64 -63.18
CA SER A 58 16.40 -13.01 -63.31
C SER A 58 17.26 -13.97 -62.43
N ARG A 59 16.79 -15.03 -61.72
CA ARG A 59 16.38 -16.39 -62.19
C ARG A 59 17.39 -16.99 -63.21
N ARG A 60 17.90 -18.24 -63.13
CA ARG A 60 17.39 -19.60 -62.79
C ARG A 60 18.63 -20.57 -62.76
N ALA A 61 18.64 -21.86 -62.39
CA ALA A 61 17.70 -22.80 -61.77
C ALA A 61 18.41 -24.04 -61.13
N SER A 62 17.82 -24.58 -60.06
CA SER A 62 17.49 -26.01 -59.79
C SER A 62 18.52 -27.17 -59.84
N GLY A 63 18.56 -27.96 -58.76
CA GLY A 63 19.05 -29.35 -58.72
C GLY A 63 18.56 -30.09 -57.45
N LYS A 64 17.85 -31.23 -57.59
CA LYS A 64 17.16 -31.93 -56.48
C LYS A 64 18.12 -32.75 -55.59
N GLY A 65 17.90 -32.73 -54.28
CA GLY A 65 18.45 -33.64 -53.27
C GLY A 65 17.61 -33.56 -51.99
N GLY A 66 17.51 -34.62 -51.16
CA GLY A 66 16.46 -34.69 -50.14
C GLY A 66 16.86 -35.17 -48.74
N ARG A 67 15.97 -34.83 -47.78
CA ARG A 67 15.77 -35.34 -46.41
C ARG A 67 16.60 -34.77 -45.23
N LYS A 68 15.86 -34.74 -44.12
CA LYS A 68 16.23 -34.53 -42.69
C LYS A 68 16.57 -33.09 -42.26
N ALA A 69 16.31 -32.85 -40.99
CA ALA A 69 16.41 -31.55 -40.31
C ALA A 69 17.38 -31.64 -39.14
N SER A 70 18.05 -30.53 -38.86
CA SER A 70 18.82 -30.26 -37.64
C SER A 70 18.83 -28.74 -37.40
N ALA A 71 18.92 -28.32 -36.14
CA ALA A 71 18.95 -26.91 -35.78
C ALA A 71 20.36 -26.30 -36.00
N PRO A 72 20.47 -24.99 -36.28
CA PRO A 72 21.76 -24.32 -36.39
C PRO A 72 22.38 -24.11 -35.00
N ALA A 73 23.51 -24.76 -34.74
CA ALA A 73 24.33 -24.48 -33.55
C ALA A 73 25.19 -23.23 -33.78
N ILE A 74 25.20 -22.30 -32.82
CA ILE A 74 26.10 -21.13 -32.86
C ILE A 74 27.37 -21.47 -32.07
N SER A 75 28.40 -21.97 -32.76
CA SER A 75 29.74 -22.17 -32.19
C SER A 75 30.70 -21.10 -32.68
N GLN A 76 30.78 -19.97 -31.96
CA GLN A 76 31.83 -18.97 -32.19
C GLN A 76 33.18 -19.53 -31.71
N THR A 77 34.22 -19.39 -32.52
CA THR A 77 35.55 -19.95 -32.19
C THR A 77 36.33 -19.02 -31.28
N ALA A 78 37.18 -19.57 -30.40
CA ALA A 78 37.93 -18.80 -29.40
C ALA A 78 38.76 -17.65 -30.00
N ALA A 79 39.26 -17.80 -31.23
CA ALA A 79 39.98 -16.76 -31.97
C ALA A 79 39.11 -15.51 -32.24
N GLN A 80 37.82 -15.67 -32.51
CA GLN A 80 36.89 -14.54 -32.70
C GLN A 80 36.67 -13.78 -31.39
N VAL A 81 36.53 -14.50 -30.27
CA VAL A 81 36.39 -13.90 -28.93
C VAL A 81 37.65 -13.12 -28.53
N GLN A 82 38.84 -13.64 -28.84
CA GLN A 82 40.11 -12.96 -28.60
C GLN A 82 40.28 -11.71 -29.49
N ALA A 83 39.89 -11.77 -30.76
CA ALA A 83 39.94 -10.62 -31.67
C ALA A 83 39.04 -9.46 -31.20
N ILE A 84 37.83 -9.76 -30.70
CA ILE A 84 36.91 -8.75 -30.15
C ILE A 84 37.50 -8.08 -28.90
N LYS A 85 38.06 -8.86 -27.96
CA LYS A 85 38.74 -8.29 -26.77
C LYS A 85 39.91 -7.39 -27.15
N ALA A 86 40.75 -7.80 -28.10
CA ALA A 86 41.88 -7.00 -28.58
C ALA A 86 41.44 -5.67 -29.21
N GLN A 87 40.31 -5.64 -29.92
CA GLN A 87 39.73 -4.41 -30.45
C GLN A 87 39.18 -3.49 -29.35
N GLN A 88 38.51 -4.04 -28.34
CA GLN A 88 38.00 -3.28 -27.19
C GLN A 88 39.13 -2.62 -26.39
N GLU A 89 40.18 -3.37 -26.03
CA GLU A 89 41.36 -2.82 -25.35
C GLU A 89 42.06 -1.72 -26.15
N ALA A 90 42.12 -1.86 -27.49
CA ALA A 90 42.69 -0.84 -28.37
C ALA A 90 41.84 0.44 -28.40
N GLN A 91 40.51 0.31 -28.26
CA GLN A 91 39.58 1.43 -28.16
C GLN A 91 39.75 2.17 -26.83
N GLU A 92 39.81 1.45 -25.70
CA GLU A 92 40.02 2.04 -24.36
C GLU A 92 41.36 2.77 -24.26
N LYS A 93 42.45 2.16 -24.72
CA LYS A 93 43.79 2.77 -24.74
C LYS A 93 43.85 4.02 -25.64
N ARG A 94 42.96 4.14 -26.63
CA ARG A 94 42.81 5.32 -27.50
C ARG A 94 41.92 6.40 -26.89
N ALA A 95 40.90 6.03 -26.10
CA ALA A 95 40.09 6.95 -25.31
C ALA A 95 40.91 7.59 -24.18
N ALA A 96 41.65 6.78 -23.41
CA ALA A 96 42.49 7.25 -22.30
C ALA A 96 43.52 8.31 -22.71
N ARG A 97 44.04 8.25 -23.95
CA ARG A 97 45.01 9.24 -24.48
C ARG A 97 44.39 10.60 -24.84
N LYS A 98 43.07 10.73 -25.00
CA LYS A 98 42.41 12.03 -25.26
C LYS A 98 42.05 12.80 -23.97
N GLY A 99 42.15 12.19 -22.80
CA GLY A 99 41.74 12.79 -21.51
C GLY A 99 42.72 13.80 -20.88
N ARG A 100 43.86 14.13 -21.51
CA ARG A 100 44.86 15.08 -20.97
C ARG A 100 44.62 16.53 -21.41
N GLY A 101 43.37 16.99 -21.27
CA GLY A 101 43.01 18.41 -21.23
C GLY A 101 43.00 18.93 -19.79
N SER A 102 43.07 20.26 -19.62
CA SER A 102 43.14 20.91 -18.29
C SER A 102 42.09 20.38 -17.31
N ARG A 103 42.52 19.87 -16.14
CA ARG A 103 41.64 19.65 -15.00
C ARG A 103 41.26 21.02 -14.42
N SER A 104 40.20 21.60 -14.97
CA SER A 104 39.38 22.54 -14.20
C SER A 104 39.04 21.87 -12.86
N LYS A 105 39.28 22.54 -11.74
CA LYS A 105 38.81 22.05 -10.44
C LYS A 105 37.28 22.06 -10.51
N LYS A 106 36.65 20.88 -10.61
CA LYS A 106 35.22 20.75 -10.29
C LYS A 106 35.02 21.44 -8.94
N ALA A 107 34.07 22.36 -8.86
CA ALA A 107 33.62 22.86 -7.56
C ALA A 107 33.15 21.65 -6.74
N GLN A 108 33.70 21.47 -5.55
CA GLN A 108 33.33 20.37 -4.68
C GLN A 108 31.86 20.59 -4.27
N LYS A 109 30.99 19.61 -4.54
CA LYS A 109 29.58 19.73 -4.18
C LYS A 109 29.46 19.88 -2.66
N PRO A 110 28.53 20.71 -2.15
CA PRO A 110 28.25 20.73 -0.72
C PRO A 110 27.69 19.37 -0.29
N PRO A 111 27.83 19.00 0.99
CA PRO A 111 27.10 17.86 1.54
C PRO A 111 25.61 18.20 1.71
N ILE A 112 24.81 17.15 1.86
CA ILE A 112 23.44 17.19 2.39
C ILE A 112 23.42 16.36 3.69
N LYS A 113 22.69 16.81 4.70
CA LYS A 113 22.54 16.09 5.97
C LYS A 113 21.13 15.57 6.14
N VAL A 114 21.00 14.38 6.70
CA VAL A 114 19.73 13.75 7.03
C VAL A 114 19.65 13.59 8.55
N TYR A 115 18.56 14.08 9.14
CA TYR A 115 18.28 14.05 10.56
C TYR A 115 17.09 13.11 10.80
N PHE A 116 17.29 12.06 11.57
CA PHE A 116 16.25 11.07 11.87
C PHE A 116 15.60 11.43 13.20
N LEU A 117 14.38 11.97 13.17
CA LEU A 117 13.69 12.50 14.36
C LEU A 117 12.52 11.61 14.82
N GLY A 118 12.21 10.55 14.06
CA GLY A 118 11.27 9.47 14.38
C GLY A 118 11.14 8.48 13.22
N GLY A 119 10.56 7.30 13.44
CA GLY A 119 10.40 6.26 12.40
C GLY A 119 11.58 5.29 12.23
N LEU A 120 12.56 5.32 13.14
CA LEU A 120 13.64 4.34 13.23
C LEU A 120 13.57 3.58 14.56
N ASN A 121 13.80 2.27 14.51
CA ASN A 121 13.67 1.33 15.63
C ASN A 121 12.23 1.13 16.14
N GLU A 122 11.25 1.65 15.42
CA GLU A 122 9.83 1.71 15.80
C GLU A 122 8.93 1.58 14.57
N ILE A 123 7.62 1.47 14.79
CA ILE A 123 6.59 1.60 13.74
C ILE A 123 5.79 2.88 14.03
N GLY A 124 5.79 3.80 13.07
CA GLY A 124 5.19 5.12 13.19
C GLY A 124 6.13 6.23 13.63
N LYS A 125 5.57 7.42 13.91
CA LYS A 125 6.31 8.67 14.17
C LYS A 125 7.27 9.09 13.05
N ASN A 126 6.99 8.77 11.79
CA ASN A 126 7.90 9.10 10.69
C ASN A 126 8.13 10.60 10.60
N PHE A 127 9.39 11.00 10.78
CA PHE A 127 9.80 12.39 10.89
C PHE A 127 11.28 12.52 10.49
N THR A 128 11.52 12.80 9.21
CA THR A 128 12.87 12.96 8.66
C THR A 128 13.10 14.42 8.24
N LEU A 129 14.28 14.98 8.52
CA LEU A 129 14.62 16.34 8.08
C LEU A 129 15.90 16.33 7.23
N TYR A 130 15.87 17.04 6.11
CA TYR A 130 16.97 17.21 5.17
C TYR A 130 17.52 18.63 5.26
N GLU A 131 18.85 18.78 5.43
CA GLU A 131 19.55 20.08 5.44
C GLU A 131 20.56 20.16 4.28
N CYS A 132 20.44 21.16 3.41
CA CYS A 132 21.48 21.49 2.42
C CYS A 132 21.65 23.01 2.30
N GLN A 133 22.89 23.47 2.14
CA GLN A 133 23.31 24.89 2.06
C GLN A 133 22.74 25.87 3.11
N GLY A 134 22.17 25.36 4.21
CA GLY A 134 21.53 26.15 5.26
C GLY A 134 20.01 25.99 5.33
N ASP A 135 19.36 25.62 4.23
CA ASP A 135 17.92 25.35 4.13
C ASP A 135 17.56 23.98 4.69
N MET A 136 16.35 23.86 5.25
CA MET A 136 15.80 22.63 5.79
C MET A 136 14.43 22.28 5.19
N VAL A 137 14.23 21.00 4.89
CA VAL A 137 12.94 20.43 4.46
C VAL A 137 12.59 19.25 5.38
N ILE A 138 11.35 19.21 5.86
CA ILE A 138 10.82 18.09 6.64
C ILE A 138 10.06 17.14 5.69
N VAL A 139 10.25 15.84 5.86
CA VAL A 139 9.46 14.78 5.22
C VAL A 139 8.70 14.02 6.30
N ASP A 140 7.36 13.98 6.12
CA ASP A 140 6.36 13.46 7.05
C ASP A 140 6.37 14.10 8.45
N CYS A 141 5.34 13.82 9.25
CA CYS A 141 5.22 14.19 10.66
C CYS A 141 4.18 13.31 11.37
N GLY A 142 4.51 12.03 11.53
CA GLY A 142 3.63 11.01 12.10
C GLY A 142 3.49 11.00 13.63
N LEU A 143 2.50 10.26 14.11
CA LEU A 143 2.42 9.77 15.50
C LEU A 143 2.68 8.27 15.57
N SER A 144 2.76 7.70 16.78
CA SER A 144 2.60 6.26 17.02
C SER A 144 1.57 6.04 18.11
N PHE A 145 1.02 4.83 18.17
CA PHE A 145 0.20 4.39 19.29
C PHE A 145 1.08 4.13 20.53
N PRO A 146 0.51 4.20 21.75
CA PRO A 146 1.22 3.90 22.99
C PRO A 146 1.42 2.39 23.21
N ASP A 147 2.50 2.02 23.89
CA ASP A 147 2.77 0.65 24.32
C ASP A 147 1.95 0.24 25.57
N GLU A 148 1.91 -1.07 25.88
CA GLU A 148 1.14 -1.61 27.03
C GLU A 148 1.57 -1.05 28.39
N ASP A 149 2.77 -0.47 28.51
CA ASP A 149 3.32 0.12 29.73
C ASP A 149 3.14 1.64 29.83
N MET A 150 2.37 2.26 28.92
CA MET A 150 2.07 3.71 28.89
C MET A 150 0.60 4.04 29.29
N PRO A 151 0.13 3.66 30.50
CA PRO A 151 -1.28 3.83 30.88
C PRO A 151 -1.69 5.31 30.95
N GLY A 152 -2.73 5.67 30.20
CA GLY A 152 -3.27 7.03 30.15
C GLY A 152 -2.64 7.94 29.08
N VAL A 153 -1.78 7.39 28.21
CA VAL A 153 -1.34 8.05 26.98
C VAL A 153 -2.31 7.68 25.84
N ASP A 154 -2.75 8.65 25.03
CA ASP A 154 -3.58 8.40 23.84
C ASP A 154 -2.74 8.19 22.56
N SER A 155 -1.60 8.87 22.44
CA SER A 155 -0.69 8.83 21.30
C SER A 155 0.70 9.36 21.66
N VAL A 156 1.74 8.90 20.96
CA VAL A 156 3.13 9.37 21.11
C VAL A 156 3.53 10.14 19.85
N ILE A 157 4.24 11.27 20.02
CA ILE A 157 4.68 12.15 18.92
C ILE A 157 6.20 12.41 18.98
N PRO A 158 6.85 12.85 17.89
CA PRO A 158 8.26 13.25 17.88
C PRO A 158 8.56 14.45 18.78
N ASP A 159 9.82 14.60 19.20
CA ASP A 159 10.29 15.83 19.86
C ASP A 159 10.61 16.93 18.83
N PHE A 160 9.88 18.05 18.91
CA PHE A 160 10.07 19.21 18.05
C PHE A 160 11.15 20.18 18.55
N ALA A 161 11.83 19.93 19.68
CA ALA A 161 12.80 20.86 20.25
C ALA A 161 14.00 21.17 19.33
N PHE A 162 14.39 20.27 18.40
CA PHE A 162 15.38 20.57 17.36
C PHE A 162 14.81 21.49 16.27
N VAL A 163 13.57 21.24 15.87
CA VAL A 163 12.82 21.93 14.82
C VAL A 163 12.45 23.36 15.24
N GLU A 164 11.99 23.55 16.48
CA GLU A 164 11.72 24.87 17.08
C GLU A 164 12.97 25.75 17.10
N LYS A 165 14.15 25.19 17.42
CA LYS A 165 15.43 25.90 17.42
C LYS A 165 15.92 26.29 16.02
N ASN A 166 15.49 25.59 14.97
CA ASN A 166 15.90 25.83 13.57
C ASN A 166 14.81 26.48 12.71
N ARG A 167 13.69 26.93 13.32
CA ARG A 167 12.45 27.39 12.65
C ARG A 167 12.64 28.25 11.38
N GLU A 168 13.62 29.15 11.37
CA GLU A 168 13.83 30.16 10.32
C GLU A 168 14.53 29.60 9.06
N ARG A 169 15.06 28.38 9.19
CA ARG A 169 15.74 27.60 8.15
C ARG A 169 14.79 26.66 7.42
N ILE A 170 13.65 26.32 8.04
CA ILE A 170 12.69 25.34 7.55
C ILE A 170 11.83 25.98 6.48
N ARG A 171 11.86 25.40 5.28
CA ARG A 171 11.18 25.92 4.08
C ARG A 171 9.79 25.33 3.87
N GLY A 172 9.53 24.14 4.41
CA GLY A 172 8.24 23.49 4.39
C GLY A 172 8.29 22.06 4.95
N VAL A 173 7.11 21.46 5.05
CA VAL A 173 6.89 20.03 5.29
C VAL A 173 6.32 19.42 4.02
N VAL A 174 6.87 18.31 3.55
CA VAL A 174 6.32 17.53 2.44
C VAL A 174 5.86 16.18 2.98
N ILE A 175 4.62 15.79 2.69
CA ILE A 175 3.99 14.59 3.21
C ILE A 175 3.89 13.53 2.10
N THR A 176 4.30 12.30 2.39
CA THR A 176 4.28 11.17 1.45
C THR A 176 2.87 10.62 1.26
N HIS A 177 2.10 10.45 2.34
CA HIS A 177 0.73 9.94 2.29
C HIS A 177 -0.06 10.19 3.59
N GLY A 178 -1.37 9.92 3.56
CA GLY A 178 -2.33 10.30 4.61
C GLY A 178 -2.51 9.38 5.82
N HIS A 179 -1.58 8.49 6.18
CA HIS A 179 -1.72 7.66 7.39
C HIS A 179 -1.26 8.37 8.67
N GLU A 180 -1.74 7.92 9.84
CA GLU A 180 -1.45 8.53 11.16
C GLU A 180 0.04 8.57 11.50
N ASP A 181 0.77 7.53 11.10
CA ASP A 181 2.21 7.37 11.16
C ASP A 181 3.00 8.30 10.23
N HIS A 182 2.32 9.11 9.41
CA HIS A 182 2.92 10.12 8.53
C HIS A 182 2.29 11.52 8.68
N ILE A 183 1.04 11.64 9.15
CA ILE A 183 0.34 12.94 9.32
C ILE A 183 -0.11 13.26 10.75
N GLY A 184 -0.14 12.27 11.65
CA GLY A 184 -0.85 12.39 12.93
C GLY A 184 -0.29 13.44 13.89
N ALA A 185 1.02 13.76 13.79
CA ALA A 185 1.65 14.80 14.60
C ALA A 185 1.69 16.19 13.91
N VAL A 186 1.25 16.32 12.65
CA VAL A 186 1.14 17.63 11.95
C VAL A 186 0.39 18.68 12.79
N PRO A 187 -0.77 18.39 13.42
CA PRO A 187 -1.47 19.38 14.25
C PRO A 187 -0.75 19.75 15.55
N TYR A 188 0.32 19.05 15.92
CA TYR A 188 1.18 19.37 17.07
C TYR A 188 2.38 20.19 16.61
N LEU A 189 2.99 19.81 15.47
CA LEU A 189 4.01 20.61 14.79
C LEU A 189 3.49 22.01 14.45
N MET A 190 2.30 22.13 13.87
CA MET A 190 1.73 23.43 13.46
C MET A 190 1.39 24.37 14.63
N LYS A 191 1.30 23.87 15.87
CA LYS A 191 1.20 24.70 17.10
C LYS A 191 2.53 25.34 17.50
N LYS A 192 3.65 24.79 17.01
CA LYS A 192 5.01 25.26 17.29
C LYS A 192 5.64 25.99 16.09
N LEU A 193 5.31 25.56 14.88
CA LEU A 193 5.92 25.99 13.62
C LEU A 193 4.86 26.08 12.52
N ASN A 194 4.38 27.29 12.20
CA ASN A 194 3.47 27.51 11.08
C ASN A 194 4.26 27.68 9.76
N VAL A 195 4.58 26.56 9.11
CA VAL A 195 5.26 26.48 7.81
C VAL A 195 4.31 25.94 6.73
N PRO A 196 4.58 26.16 5.42
CA PRO A 196 3.79 25.53 4.38
C PRO A 196 3.90 24.00 4.44
N VAL A 197 2.75 23.32 4.33
CA VAL A 197 2.64 21.86 4.29
C VAL A 197 2.16 21.47 2.89
N TYR A 198 2.92 20.61 2.22
CA TYR A 198 2.65 20.13 0.86
C TYR A 198 2.31 18.64 0.88
N GLY A 199 1.39 18.22 0.02
CA GLY A 199 1.03 16.82 -0.15
C GLY A 199 -0.08 16.64 -1.18
N THR A 200 -0.38 15.39 -1.51
CA THR A 200 -1.46 15.01 -2.44
C THR A 200 -2.85 15.41 -1.93
N ALA A 201 -3.87 15.43 -2.81
CA ALA A 201 -5.15 16.07 -2.49
C ALA A 201 -5.89 15.37 -1.34
N LEU A 202 -5.92 14.03 -1.32
CA LEU A 202 -6.43 13.26 -0.19
C LEU A 202 -5.65 13.55 1.10
N THR A 203 -4.32 13.52 1.03
CA THR A 203 -3.41 13.76 2.16
C THR A 203 -3.64 15.13 2.81
N ILE A 204 -3.77 16.17 1.99
CA ILE A 204 -4.10 17.52 2.47
C ILE A 204 -5.51 17.61 3.03
N GLY A 205 -6.52 16.96 2.44
CA GLY A 205 -7.88 16.92 2.99
C GLY A 205 -7.94 16.25 4.37
N LEU A 206 -7.19 15.16 4.57
CA LEU A 206 -7.08 14.48 5.87
C LEU A 206 -6.37 15.35 6.92
N ILE A 207 -5.30 16.05 6.52
CA ILE A 207 -4.60 17.02 7.37
C ILE A 207 -5.51 18.19 7.74
N GLU A 208 -6.27 18.74 6.80
CA GLU A 208 -7.21 19.84 7.03
C GLU A 208 -8.33 19.43 8.01
N GLY A 209 -8.85 18.20 7.90
CA GLY A 209 -9.79 17.62 8.86
C GLY A 209 -9.21 17.55 10.28
N LYS A 210 -7.98 17.06 10.45
CA LYS A 210 -7.29 17.02 11.76
C LYS A 210 -7.02 18.41 12.32
N LEU A 211 -6.65 19.36 11.47
CA LEU A 211 -6.41 20.74 11.88
C LEU A 211 -7.71 21.42 12.33
N LYS A 212 -8.85 21.15 11.67
CA LYS A 212 -10.18 21.57 12.13
C LYS A 212 -10.50 21.02 13.52
N GLU A 213 -10.26 19.72 13.77
CA GLU A 213 -10.45 19.10 15.10
C GLU A 213 -9.57 19.73 16.20
N HIS A 214 -8.40 20.27 15.85
CA HIS A 214 -7.51 21.01 16.76
C HIS A 214 -7.69 22.54 16.78
N ASN A 215 -8.68 23.09 16.06
CA ASN A 215 -8.93 24.54 15.91
C ASN A 215 -7.79 25.33 15.22
N LEU A 216 -7.12 24.71 14.24
CA LEU A 216 -5.98 25.24 13.50
C LEU A 216 -6.29 25.53 12.02
N SER A 217 -7.49 26.04 11.73
CA SER A 217 -8.03 26.22 10.37
C SER A 217 -7.30 27.25 9.49
N SER A 218 -6.21 27.86 9.95
CA SER A 218 -5.41 28.88 9.24
C SER A 218 -4.02 28.36 8.82
N ALA A 219 -3.86 27.05 8.66
CA ALA A 219 -2.64 26.43 8.18
C ALA A 219 -2.40 26.71 6.69
N ASN A 220 -1.12 26.84 6.30
CA ASN A 220 -0.73 27.10 4.91
C ASN A 220 -0.59 25.76 4.15
N LEU A 221 -1.71 25.20 3.68
CA LEU A 221 -1.77 23.89 3.03
C LEU A 221 -1.72 23.99 1.50
N HIS A 222 -0.90 23.15 0.87
CA HIS A 222 -0.67 23.14 -0.58
C HIS A 222 -0.93 21.76 -1.18
N VAL A 223 -1.99 21.65 -1.98
CA VAL A 223 -2.29 20.45 -2.77
C VAL A 223 -1.29 20.35 -3.92
N THR A 224 -0.48 19.30 -3.90
CA THR A 224 0.58 19.02 -4.87
C THR A 224 0.40 17.60 -5.41
N PRO A 225 -0.03 17.41 -6.67
CA PRO A 225 -0.22 16.08 -7.25
C PRO A 225 1.11 15.43 -7.66
N ALA A 226 1.12 14.11 -7.80
CA ALA A 226 2.28 13.38 -8.34
C ALA A 226 2.68 13.88 -9.74
N GLY A 227 3.97 13.83 -10.05
CA GLY A 227 4.60 14.46 -11.21
C GLY A 227 4.88 15.97 -11.04
N SER A 228 4.64 16.54 -9.87
CA SER A 228 4.92 17.96 -9.56
C SER A 228 6.24 18.14 -8.81
N HIS A 229 6.80 19.34 -8.92
CA HIS A 229 8.03 19.79 -8.27
C HIS A 229 7.76 20.92 -7.27
N ILE A 230 8.46 20.91 -6.12
CA ILE A 230 8.35 21.93 -5.07
C ILE A 230 9.73 22.52 -4.75
N GLN A 231 9.95 23.78 -5.11
CA GLN A 231 11.19 24.50 -4.79
C GLN A 231 11.18 24.96 -3.32
N LEU A 232 12.02 24.34 -2.48
CA LEU A 232 12.14 24.61 -1.05
C LEU A 232 13.58 25.04 -0.70
N GLY A 233 13.88 26.32 -0.96
CA GLY A 233 15.24 26.85 -0.86
C GLY A 233 16.13 26.28 -1.97
N CYS A 234 17.35 25.84 -1.63
CA CYS A 234 18.25 25.19 -2.58
C CYS A 234 17.83 23.77 -3.02
N MET A 235 16.80 23.18 -2.41
CA MET A 235 16.28 21.86 -2.75
C MET A 235 15.02 21.98 -3.62
N ASP A 236 14.89 21.10 -4.60
CA ASP A 236 13.68 20.89 -5.38
C ASP A 236 13.16 19.47 -5.10
N VAL A 237 11.87 19.34 -4.80
CA VAL A 237 11.25 18.08 -4.36
C VAL A 237 10.22 17.63 -5.39
N GLU A 238 10.57 16.59 -6.16
CA GLU A 238 9.67 15.90 -7.09
C GLU A 238 8.82 14.87 -6.33
N LEU A 239 7.51 14.86 -6.57
CA LEU A 239 6.57 13.87 -6.03
C LEU A 239 6.31 12.76 -7.06
N ILE A 240 6.54 11.50 -6.71
CA ILE A 240 6.47 10.35 -7.62
C ILE A 240 5.39 9.36 -7.13
N HIS A 241 4.44 9.02 -8.00
CA HIS A 241 3.31 8.14 -7.65
C HIS A 241 3.75 6.73 -7.23
N VAL A 242 3.27 6.27 -6.06
CA VAL A 242 3.47 4.90 -5.57
C VAL A 242 2.16 4.22 -5.21
N ASN A 243 2.14 2.88 -5.18
CA ASN A 243 1.03 2.14 -4.60
C ASN A 243 1.27 1.92 -3.11
N HIS A 244 0.26 2.14 -2.28
CA HIS A 244 0.27 1.82 -0.85
C HIS A 244 -1.15 1.33 -0.44
N SER A 245 -1.47 1.20 0.86
CA SER A 245 -2.82 0.82 1.33
C SER A 245 -3.80 1.98 1.49
N ILE A 246 -3.37 3.20 1.17
CA ILE A 246 -4.18 4.41 0.92
C ILE A 246 -3.93 4.88 -0.51
N ALA A 247 -4.90 5.60 -1.09
CA ALA A 247 -4.74 6.28 -2.38
C ALA A 247 -3.78 7.49 -2.26
N ASP A 248 -3.34 8.02 -3.40
CA ASP A 248 -2.55 9.27 -3.48
C ASP A 248 -1.24 9.28 -2.67
N ALA A 249 -0.63 8.11 -2.46
CA ALA A 249 0.70 8.00 -1.85
C ALA A 249 1.82 8.37 -2.85
N VAL A 250 2.84 9.08 -2.39
CA VAL A 250 4.00 9.49 -3.19
C VAL A 250 5.34 9.24 -2.50
N ALA A 251 6.30 8.76 -3.28
CA ALA A 251 7.72 8.89 -2.96
C ALA A 251 8.21 10.30 -3.31
N LEU A 252 9.35 10.70 -2.75
CA LEU A 252 9.98 11.99 -3.01
C LEU A 252 11.37 11.81 -3.62
N ALA A 253 11.66 12.50 -4.71
CA ALA A 253 13.02 12.73 -5.19
C ALA A 253 13.45 14.16 -4.85
N ILE A 254 14.33 14.27 -3.86
CA ILE A 254 14.87 15.53 -3.34
C ILE A 254 16.14 15.84 -4.12
N HIS A 255 16.01 16.66 -5.15
CA HIS A 255 17.12 17.19 -5.92
C HIS A 255 17.81 18.30 -5.13
N SER A 256 19.11 18.10 -4.84
CA SER A 256 19.92 19.06 -4.10
C SER A 256 21.26 19.32 -4.78
N PRO A 257 21.98 20.40 -4.43
CA PRO A 257 23.34 20.65 -4.90
C PRO A 257 24.35 19.53 -4.56
N ALA A 258 24.06 18.69 -3.55
CA ALA A 258 24.84 17.48 -3.24
C ALA A 258 24.57 16.32 -4.22
N GLY A 259 23.32 16.19 -4.67
CA GLY A 259 22.81 15.11 -5.51
C GLY A 259 21.34 14.82 -5.21
N THR A 260 20.74 13.90 -5.94
CA THR A 260 19.35 13.47 -5.71
C THR A 260 19.28 12.44 -4.59
N ILE A 261 18.46 12.68 -3.57
CA ILE A 261 18.04 11.66 -2.60
C ILE A 261 16.66 11.14 -3.02
N VAL A 262 16.46 9.83 -3.02
CA VAL A 262 15.12 9.23 -3.12
C VAL A 262 14.68 8.81 -1.72
N HIS A 263 13.50 9.25 -1.29
CA HIS A 263 12.81 8.81 -0.09
C HIS A 263 11.53 8.12 -0.54
N THR A 264 11.37 6.81 -0.33
CA THR A 264 10.25 6.06 -0.92
C THR A 264 8.89 6.43 -0.35
N GLY A 265 8.84 6.98 0.87
CA GLY A 265 7.66 6.83 1.72
C GLY A 265 7.35 5.34 1.92
N ASP A 266 6.10 5.03 2.19
CA ASP A 266 5.65 3.64 2.29
C ASP A 266 5.05 3.20 0.96
N PHE A 267 5.47 2.05 0.46
CA PHE A 267 5.14 1.61 -0.89
C PHE A 267 5.08 0.10 -1.06
N LYS A 268 4.33 -0.34 -2.08
CA LYS A 268 4.37 -1.65 -2.71
C LYS A 268 4.35 -1.50 -4.24
N ILE A 269 4.48 -2.61 -4.95
CA ILE A 269 4.39 -2.67 -6.41
C ILE A 269 3.14 -3.47 -6.79
N ASP A 270 1.98 -2.80 -6.80
CA ASP A 270 0.72 -3.43 -7.20
C ASP A 270 0.54 -3.38 -8.72
N MET A 271 0.52 -4.54 -9.37
CA MET A 271 0.35 -4.65 -10.82
C MET A 271 -1.11 -4.59 -11.27
N THR A 272 -2.06 -4.74 -10.34
CA THR A 272 -3.50 -4.59 -10.57
C THR A 272 -4.12 -3.84 -9.38
N PRO A 273 -3.75 -2.55 -9.20
CA PRO A 273 -4.24 -1.75 -8.09
C PRO A 273 -5.76 -1.57 -8.20
N ALA A 274 -6.41 -1.40 -7.05
CA ALA A 274 -7.85 -1.21 -6.96
C ALA A 274 -8.33 0.05 -7.70
N GLU A 275 -7.54 1.12 -7.59
CA GLU A 275 -7.79 2.49 -8.03
C GLU A 275 -6.46 3.14 -8.45
N GLY A 276 -6.52 4.16 -9.30
CA GLY A 276 -5.34 4.89 -9.76
C GLY A 276 -4.45 4.09 -10.72
N ALA A 277 -3.15 4.43 -10.75
CA ALA A 277 -2.16 3.81 -11.61
C ALA A 277 -1.22 2.86 -10.83
N MET A 278 -0.50 2.00 -11.54
CA MET A 278 0.70 1.33 -11.03
C MET A 278 1.75 2.40 -10.63
N ILE A 279 2.51 2.13 -9.57
CA ILE A 279 3.73 2.86 -9.17
C ILE A 279 4.63 3.19 -10.37
N ASP A 280 5.20 4.41 -10.42
CA ASP A 280 6.01 4.86 -11.55
C ASP A 280 7.45 4.31 -11.53
N LEU A 281 7.55 3.01 -11.81
CA LEU A 281 8.82 2.30 -11.98
C LEU A 281 9.68 2.87 -13.13
N CYS A 282 9.08 3.61 -14.08
CA CYS A 282 9.81 4.27 -15.15
C CYS A 282 10.60 5.46 -14.61
N ARG A 283 9.99 6.34 -13.81
CA ARG A 283 10.66 7.50 -13.23
C ARG A 283 11.78 7.11 -12.25
N PHE A 284 11.57 6.11 -11.39
CA PHE A 284 12.67 5.56 -10.56
C PHE A 284 13.85 5.04 -11.39
N ALA A 285 13.57 4.45 -12.56
CA ALA A 285 14.60 3.99 -13.50
C ALA A 285 15.25 5.09 -14.34
N GLU A 286 14.71 6.31 -14.35
CA GLU A 286 15.34 7.51 -14.93
C GLU A 286 16.26 8.16 -13.90
N LEU A 287 15.78 8.36 -12.68
CA LEU A 287 16.59 8.82 -11.54
C LEU A 287 17.84 7.94 -11.32
N GLY A 288 17.71 6.61 -11.46
CA GLY A 288 18.87 5.70 -11.40
C GLY A 288 19.83 5.72 -12.60
N LYS A 289 19.49 6.44 -13.69
CA LYS A 289 20.41 6.79 -14.79
C LYS A 289 21.02 8.18 -14.59
N GLU A 290 20.26 9.12 -14.03
CA GLU A 290 20.70 10.48 -13.68
C GLU A 290 21.74 10.43 -12.53
N GLY A 291 21.50 9.60 -11.52
CA GLY A 291 22.42 9.27 -10.43
C GLY A 291 21.86 9.61 -9.05
N VAL A 292 21.35 8.60 -8.34
CA VAL A 292 20.87 8.73 -6.95
C VAL A 292 22.02 8.69 -5.95
N LEU A 293 22.16 9.75 -5.13
CA LEU A 293 23.14 9.85 -4.06
C LEU A 293 22.80 8.89 -2.91
N ALA A 294 21.54 8.89 -2.47
CA ALA A 294 21.07 7.99 -1.42
C ALA A 294 19.61 7.56 -1.64
N LEU A 295 19.31 6.32 -1.27
CA LEU A 295 17.95 5.80 -1.15
C LEU A 295 17.62 5.61 0.33
N LEU A 296 16.53 6.25 0.78
CA LEU A 296 15.84 5.93 2.01
C LEU A 296 14.60 5.11 1.66
N ALA A 297 14.49 3.89 2.19
CA ALA A 297 13.42 2.96 1.80
C ALA A 297 12.72 2.30 3.00
N ASP A 298 11.39 2.20 2.91
CA ASP A 298 10.52 1.45 3.84
C ASP A 298 11.03 0.01 4.03
N SER A 299 11.15 -0.41 5.29
CA SER A 299 11.70 -1.71 5.69
C SER A 299 10.67 -2.65 6.31
N THR A 300 9.43 -2.21 6.49
CA THR A 300 8.38 -2.87 7.30
C THR A 300 8.15 -4.33 6.95
N ASN A 301 8.25 -4.67 5.65
CA ASN A 301 8.09 -6.03 5.14
C ASN A 301 9.40 -6.69 4.66
N ALA A 302 10.57 -6.14 5.01
CA ALA A 302 11.87 -6.70 4.62
C ALA A 302 12.17 -8.11 5.17
N GLU A 303 11.44 -8.57 6.19
CA GLU A 303 11.49 -9.97 6.65
C GLU A 303 10.66 -10.94 5.79
N ARG A 304 9.79 -10.46 4.91
CA ARG A 304 8.84 -11.27 4.13
C ARG A 304 9.39 -11.59 2.74
N PRO A 305 9.72 -12.86 2.42
CA PRO A 305 10.24 -13.23 1.11
C PRO A 305 9.16 -13.15 0.03
N GLY A 306 9.57 -12.96 -1.23
CA GLY A 306 8.66 -12.88 -2.36
C GLY A 306 8.08 -11.48 -2.58
N TYR A 307 6.82 -11.44 -2.99
CA TYR A 307 6.08 -10.24 -3.42
C TYR A 307 4.81 -10.07 -2.57
N THR A 308 4.39 -8.82 -2.38
CA THR A 308 3.08 -8.46 -1.84
C THR A 308 1.98 -8.86 -2.82
N GLN A 309 0.85 -9.34 -2.30
CA GLN A 309 -0.32 -9.63 -3.13
C GLN A 309 -1.02 -8.33 -3.56
N THR A 310 -1.54 -8.34 -4.79
CA THR A 310 -2.32 -7.25 -5.37
C THR A 310 -3.68 -7.09 -4.69
N GLU A 311 -4.21 -5.87 -4.61
CA GLU A 311 -5.56 -5.59 -4.06
C GLU A 311 -6.67 -6.39 -4.76
N GLN A 312 -6.51 -6.73 -6.05
CA GLN A 312 -7.47 -7.57 -6.79
C GLN A 312 -7.70 -8.96 -6.14
N THR A 313 -6.74 -9.49 -5.39
CA THR A 313 -6.92 -10.73 -4.61
C THR A 313 -7.99 -10.53 -3.52
N VAL A 314 -7.95 -9.39 -2.81
CA VAL A 314 -8.94 -9.04 -1.79
C VAL A 314 -10.31 -8.79 -2.42
N ASN A 315 -10.36 -8.18 -3.60
CA ASN A 315 -11.59 -7.99 -4.37
C ASN A 315 -12.31 -9.33 -4.65
N ASN A 316 -11.56 -10.32 -5.15
CA ASN A 316 -12.06 -11.68 -5.42
C ASN A 316 -12.52 -12.40 -4.13
N SER A 317 -11.80 -12.18 -3.03
CA SER A 317 -12.09 -12.74 -1.70
C SER A 317 -13.37 -12.14 -1.10
N LEU A 318 -13.52 -10.82 -1.13
CA LEU A 318 -14.72 -10.10 -0.69
C LEU A 318 -15.95 -10.54 -1.47
N ASP A 319 -15.87 -10.64 -2.81
CA ASP A 319 -16.97 -11.11 -3.66
C ASP A 319 -17.41 -12.54 -3.27
N SER A 320 -16.44 -13.43 -3.04
CA SER A 320 -16.67 -14.81 -2.60
C SER A 320 -17.29 -14.90 -1.20
N LEU A 321 -16.93 -14.00 -0.29
CA LEU A 321 -17.48 -13.92 1.06
C LEU A 321 -18.91 -13.34 1.07
N PHE A 322 -19.18 -12.32 0.25
CA PHE A 322 -20.51 -11.74 0.08
C PHE A 322 -21.52 -12.77 -0.45
N LEU A 323 -21.10 -13.58 -1.44
CA LEU A 323 -21.90 -14.70 -1.95
C LEU A 323 -22.20 -15.75 -0.86
N ARG A 324 -21.23 -16.07 0.00
CA ARG A 324 -21.38 -17.03 1.10
C ARG A 324 -22.16 -16.47 2.30
N ALA A 325 -22.39 -15.17 2.35
CA ALA A 325 -23.18 -14.48 3.37
C ALA A 325 -24.64 -14.22 2.92
N GLU A 326 -25.16 -14.98 1.96
CA GLU A 326 -26.56 -14.93 1.53
C GLU A 326 -27.53 -15.01 2.73
N GLY A 327 -28.53 -14.12 2.75
CA GLY A 327 -29.51 -14.00 3.85
C GLY A 327 -28.97 -13.42 5.17
N LYS A 328 -27.65 -13.33 5.37
CA LYS A 328 -27.01 -12.78 6.57
C LYS A 328 -26.72 -11.29 6.46
N ARG A 329 -26.72 -10.57 7.60
CA ARG A 329 -26.15 -9.22 7.70
C ARG A 329 -24.64 -9.30 7.68
N ILE A 330 -24.00 -8.51 6.82
CA ILE A 330 -22.53 -8.44 6.74
C ILE A 330 -22.06 -7.26 7.59
N ILE A 331 -21.00 -7.46 8.38
CA ILE A 331 -20.29 -6.39 9.09
C ILE A 331 -18.81 -6.47 8.67
N VAL A 332 -18.29 -5.44 7.99
CA VAL A 332 -16.89 -5.39 7.56
C VAL A 332 -16.13 -4.37 8.39
N ALA A 333 -15.17 -4.83 9.19
CA ALA A 333 -14.26 -3.99 9.94
C ALA A 333 -12.99 -3.74 9.14
N THR A 334 -12.60 -2.48 8.95
CA THR A 334 -11.36 -2.11 8.26
C THR A 334 -10.88 -0.71 8.67
N PHE A 335 -9.70 -0.32 8.22
CA PHE A 335 -9.14 1.01 8.47
C PHE A 335 -9.91 2.08 7.68
N ALA A 336 -10.25 3.20 8.33
CA ALA A 336 -10.93 4.32 7.68
C ALA A 336 -10.09 4.98 6.56
N SER A 337 -8.76 4.86 6.61
CA SER A 337 -7.85 5.33 5.57
C SER A 337 -7.91 4.51 4.27
N SER A 338 -8.35 3.24 4.32
CA SER A 338 -8.30 2.35 3.16
C SER A 338 -9.54 2.53 2.28
N ILE A 339 -9.65 3.70 1.65
CA ILE A 339 -10.77 4.13 0.80
C ILE A 339 -11.06 3.10 -0.30
N SER A 340 -10.02 2.58 -0.96
CA SER A 340 -10.14 1.56 -2.00
C SER A 340 -10.76 0.26 -1.48
N ARG A 341 -10.48 -0.13 -0.23
CA ARG A 341 -11.15 -1.26 0.42
C ARG A 341 -12.61 -0.96 0.68
N VAL A 342 -12.96 0.24 1.12
CA VAL A 342 -14.35 0.67 1.28
C VAL A 342 -15.08 0.69 -0.07
N GLN A 343 -14.46 1.16 -1.14
CA GLN A 343 -15.01 1.12 -2.49
C GLN A 343 -15.25 -0.32 -2.97
N MET A 344 -14.33 -1.26 -2.72
CA MET A 344 -14.58 -2.70 -2.99
C MET A 344 -15.80 -3.23 -2.24
N ILE A 345 -15.95 -2.90 -0.96
CA ILE A 345 -17.07 -3.34 -0.13
C ILE A 345 -18.40 -2.73 -0.64
N ILE A 346 -18.39 -1.47 -1.08
CA ILE A 346 -19.55 -0.80 -1.71
C ILE A 346 -19.87 -1.41 -3.08
N ASN A 347 -18.87 -1.69 -3.92
CA ASN A 347 -19.05 -2.37 -5.21
C ASN A 347 -19.67 -3.76 -5.03
N CYS A 348 -19.22 -4.52 -4.01
CA CYS A 348 -19.83 -5.80 -3.63
C CYS A 348 -21.27 -5.61 -3.12
N ALA A 349 -21.53 -4.61 -2.27
CA ALA A 349 -22.88 -4.32 -1.79
C ALA A 349 -23.85 -4.04 -2.94
N VAL A 350 -23.45 -3.20 -3.91
CA VAL A 350 -24.21 -2.89 -5.12
C VAL A 350 -24.46 -4.15 -5.95
N LYS A 351 -23.43 -4.97 -6.20
CA LYS A 351 -23.52 -6.23 -6.96
C LYS A 351 -24.54 -7.20 -6.37
N TYR A 352 -24.63 -7.29 -5.04
CA TYR A 352 -25.57 -8.16 -4.32
C TYR A 352 -26.86 -7.46 -3.86
N GLY A 353 -27.16 -6.25 -4.37
CA GLY A 353 -28.41 -5.54 -4.09
C GLY A 353 -28.58 -5.04 -2.64
N ARG A 354 -27.48 -4.92 -1.89
CA ARG A 354 -27.45 -4.52 -0.48
C ARG A 354 -27.30 -3.01 -0.30
N LYS A 355 -27.74 -2.52 0.86
CA LYS A 355 -27.52 -1.16 1.37
C LYS A 355 -26.32 -1.14 2.31
N VAL A 356 -25.63 0.00 2.36
CA VAL A 356 -24.42 0.21 3.13
C VAL A 356 -24.68 1.23 4.24
N ALA A 357 -24.29 0.91 5.47
CA ALA A 357 -24.21 1.88 6.56
C ALA A 357 -22.75 2.01 7.02
N LEU A 358 -22.34 3.20 7.45
CA LEU A 358 -21.02 3.46 8.03
C LEU A 358 -21.12 3.60 9.56
N SER A 359 -20.13 3.07 10.29
CA SER A 359 -20.01 3.25 11.75
C SER A 359 -18.60 3.67 12.17
N GLY A 360 -18.53 4.55 13.17
CA GLY A 360 -17.32 5.20 13.64
C GLY A 360 -17.10 6.59 13.01
N ARG A 361 -16.79 7.59 13.84
CA ARG A 361 -16.61 9.00 13.40
C ARG A 361 -15.55 9.15 12.30
N SER A 362 -14.39 8.53 12.50
CA SER A 362 -13.30 8.55 11.52
C SER A 362 -13.73 7.98 10.16
N MET A 363 -14.47 6.86 10.12
CA MET A 363 -15.00 6.29 8.87
C MET A 363 -15.92 7.28 8.15
N VAL A 364 -16.85 7.93 8.87
CA VAL A 364 -17.76 8.93 8.26
C VAL A 364 -16.99 10.16 7.77
N ASN A 365 -16.05 10.69 8.55
CA ASN A 365 -15.24 11.86 8.18
C ASN A 365 -14.39 11.57 6.93
N VAL A 366 -13.64 10.47 6.92
CA VAL A 366 -12.75 10.12 5.80
C VAL A 366 -13.54 9.77 4.54
N MET A 367 -14.65 9.03 4.64
CA MET A 367 -15.47 8.73 3.47
C MET A 367 -16.18 9.97 2.90
N SER A 368 -16.46 10.99 3.73
CA SER A 368 -17.00 12.27 3.25
C SER A 368 -15.96 13.02 2.43
N ILE A 369 -14.75 13.20 2.97
CA ILE A 369 -13.61 13.83 2.27
C ILE A 369 -13.28 13.06 0.97
N ALA A 370 -13.25 11.73 1.02
CA ALA A 370 -13.01 10.89 -0.14
C ALA A 370 -14.10 11.02 -1.22
N SER A 371 -15.37 11.23 -0.83
CA SER A 371 -16.47 11.46 -1.77
C SER A 371 -16.40 12.86 -2.40
N GLU A 372 -16.11 13.89 -1.60
CA GLU A 372 -15.98 15.28 -2.06
C GLU A 372 -14.81 15.47 -3.04
N LEU A 373 -13.69 14.78 -2.80
CA LEU A 373 -12.52 14.78 -3.68
C LEU A 373 -12.60 13.75 -4.83
N GLY A 374 -13.63 12.90 -4.86
CA GLY A 374 -13.87 11.95 -5.95
C GLY A 374 -13.10 10.63 -5.90
N TYR A 375 -12.46 10.27 -4.78
CA TYR A 375 -11.86 8.93 -4.58
C TYR A 375 -12.91 7.87 -4.24
N LEU A 376 -14.06 8.26 -3.67
CA LEU A 376 -15.17 7.34 -3.38
C LEU A 376 -16.34 7.59 -4.36
N HIS A 377 -16.90 6.51 -4.89
CA HIS A 377 -17.99 6.52 -5.85
C HIS A 377 -19.16 5.67 -5.34
N VAL A 378 -20.17 6.32 -4.79
CA VAL A 378 -21.35 5.68 -4.21
C VAL A 378 -22.59 5.96 -5.07
N PRO A 379 -23.25 4.93 -5.64
CA PRO A 379 -24.50 5.14 -6.37
C PRO A 379 -25.65 5.60 -5.45
N ASP A 380 -26.59 6.37 -6.00
CA ASP A 380 -27.69 6.97 -5.25
C ASP A 380 -28.50 5.95 -4.44
N GLY A 381 -28.75 6.30 -3.17
CA GLY A 381 -29.52 5.48 -2.25
C GLY A 381 -28.89 4.13 -1.88
N VAL A 382 -27.59 3.90 -2.16
CA VAL A 382 -26.85 2.73 -1.64
C VAL A 382 -26.47 2.93 -0.17
N LEU A 383 -25.95 4.12 0.17
CA LEU A 383 -25.73 4.52 1.56
C LEU A 383 -27.05 4.77 2.29
N VAL A 384 -27.13 4.36 3.55
CA VAL A 384 -28.26 4.59 4.45
C VAL A 384 -27.78 5.04 5.83
N ASP A 385 -28.56 5.90 6.48
CA ASP A 385 -28.29 6.36 7.85
C ASP A 385 -28.28 5.17 8.83
N LEU A 386 -27.30 5.14 9.74
CA LEU A 386 -27.10 4.08 10.73
C LEU A 386 -28.33 3.87 11.65
N ASN A 387 -29.15 4.90 11.87
CA ASN A 387 -30.41 4.83 12.63
C ASN A 387 -31.53 4.10 11.86
N LEU A 388 -31.40 3.91 10.54
CA LEU A 388 -32.40 3.28 9.67
C LEU A 388 -32.14 1.79 9.42
N ILE A 389 -31.01 1.23 9.87
CA ILE A 389 -30.65 -0.18 9.61
C ILE A 389 -31.73 -1.17 10.07
N ASN A 390 -32.40 -0.89 11.18
CA ASN A 390 -33.46 -1.75 11.74
C ASN A 390 -34.76 -1.76 10.91
N ARG A 391 -34.79 -1.10 9.73
CA ARG A 391 -35.89 -1.13 8.75
C ARG A 391 -35.61 -2.05 7.55
N TYR A 392 -34.44 -2.67 7.48
CA TYR A 392 -34.02 -3.56 6.39
C TYR A 392 -33.84 -4.99 6.88
N GLU A 393 -34.10 -5.96 6.00
CA GLU A 393 -33.83 -7.37 6.31
C GLU A 393 -32.32 -7.61 6.43
N PRO A 394 -31.86 -8.55 7.29
CA PRO A 394 -30.43 -8.80 7.49
C PRO A 394 -29.66 -9.03 6.20
N GLY A 395 -30.19 -9.84 5.29
CA GLY A 395 -29.59 -10.12 3.97
C GLY A 395 -29.48 -8.92 3.02
N GLN A 396 -30.13 -7.79 3.34
CA GLN A 396 -30.07 -6.55 2.56
C GLN A 396 -29.00 -5.57 3.07
N LEU A 397 -28.29 -5.87 4.16
CA LEU A 397 -27.37 -4.93 4.81
C LEU A 397 -25.89 -5.31 4.70
N VAL A 398 -25.06 -4.27 4.62
CA VAL A 398 -23.63 -4.25 4.92
C VAL A 398 -23.36 -3.09 5.87
N LEU A 399 -22.68 -3.35 6.99
CA LEU A 399 -22.18 -2.33 7.91
C LEU A 399 -20.66 -2.24 7.77
N ILE A 400 -20.12 -1.08 7.41
CA ILE A 400 -18.67 -0.83 7.35
C ILE A 400 -18.27 -0.08 8.62
N THR A 401 -17.28 -0.58 9.34
CA THR A 401 -16.96 -0.12 10.70
C THR A 401 -15.45 0.05 10.93
N THR A 402 -15.07 0.99 11.81
CA THR A 402 -13.74 0.97 12.46
C THR A 402 -13.69 -0.08 13.57
N GLY A 403 -12.49 -0.32 14.13
CA GLY A 403 -12.28 -1.27 15.22
C GLY A 403 -11.56 -2.56 14.85
N SER A 404 -10.88 -2.58 13.70
CA SER A 404 -10.16 -3.76 13.22
C SER A 404 -8.81 -4.01 13.90
N GLN A 405 -8.40 -3.16 14.86
CA GLN A 405 -7.26 -3.38 15.76
C GLN A 405 -7.72 -3.70 17.21
N GLY A 406 -9.03 -3.86 17.42
CA GLY A 406 -9.62 -4.10 18.74
C GLY A 406 -9.59 -2.90 19.67
N GLU A 407 -9.38 -1.68 19.15
CA GLU A 407 -9.21 -0.46 19.95
C GLU A 407 -10.42 -0.26 20.91
N PRO A 408 -10.25 -0.02 22.23
CA PRO A 408 -11.33 -0.15 23.21
C PRO A 408 -12.59 0.67 22.92
N MET A 409 -12.42 1.91 22.42
CA MET A 409 -13.52 2.83 22.13
C MET A 409 -14.03 2.75 20.68
N SER A 410 -13.51 1.82 19.87
CA SER A 410 -13.89 1.66 18.47
C SER A 410 -15.31 1.12 18.29
N ALA A 411 -15.81 1.21 17.06
CA ALA A 411 -17.16 0.76 16.74
C ALA A 411 -17.29 -0.78 16.80
N LEU A 412 -16.34 -1.56 16.24
CA LEU A 412 -16.37 -3.03 16.35
C LEU A 412 -16.21 -3.51 17.80
N THR A 413 -15.23 -3.01 18.55
CA THR A 413 -15.01 -3.44 19.94
C THR A 413 -16.25 -3.20 20.80
N ARG A 414 -16.87 -2.02 20.68
CA ARG A 414 -18.12 -1.72 21.40
C ARG A 414 -19.32 -2.53 20.90
N MET A 415 -19.34 -2.95 19.63
CA MET A 415 -20.37 -3.89 19.14
C MET A 415 -20.17 -5.28 19.75
N ALA A 416 -18.93 -5.78 19.81
CA ALA A 416 -18.60 -7.05 20.45
C ALA A 416 -18.96 -7.06 21.94
N PHE A 417 -18.58 -6.04 22.72
CA PHE A 417 -18.91 -5.96 24.15
C PHE A 417 -20.32 -5.41 24.44
N SER A 418 -21.22 -5.35 23.44
CA SER A 418 -22.62 -4.89 23.54
C SER A 418 -22.85 -3.43 23.99
N ASP A 419 -21.79 -2.61 24.07
CA ASP A 419 -21.81 -1.19 24.44
C ASP A 419 -22.17 -0.23 23.26
N HIS A 420 -22.44 -0.76 22.06
CA HIS A 420 -22.69 0.06 20.87
C HIS A 420 -24.15 0.51 20.73
N ARG A 421 -24.44 1.73 21.20
CA ARG A 421 -25.77 2.38 21.30
C ARG A 421 -26.77 2.18 20.14
N GLN A 422 -26.31 1.97 18.89
CA GLN A 422 -27.16 1.88 17.70
C GLN A 422 -27.14 0.49 17.03
N VAL A 423 -26.24 -0.41 17.42
CA VAL A 423 -26.05 -1.70 16.73
C VAL A 423 -25.78 -2.80 17.76
N ALA A 424 -26.74 -3.71 17.92
CA ALA A 424 -26.51 -4.98 18.59
C ALA A 424 -26.01 -6.03 17.59
N ILE A 425 -25.08 -6.87 18.04
CA ILE A 425 -24.62 -8.07 17.33
C ILE A 425 -25.66 -9.19 17.47
N ASN A 426 -25.81 -10.01 16.43
CA ASN A 426 -26.73 -11.15 16.38
C ASN A 426 -25.98 -12.42 15.96
N PRO A 427 -26.36 -13.62 16.46
CA PRO A 427 -25.72 -14.89 16.08
C PRO A 427 -25.74 -15.22 14.58
N ASN A 428 -26.61 -14.56 13.79
CA ASN A 428 -26.64 -14.73 12.33
C ASN A 428 -25.79 -13.71 11.56
N ASP A 429 -25.03 -12.85 12.24
CA ASP A 429 -24.13 -11.90 11.58
C ASP A 429 -22.93 -12.61 10.94
N PHE A 430 -22.48 -12.06 9.81
CA PHE A 430 -21.28 -12.47 9.09
C PHE A 430 -20.26 -11.34 9.14
N ILE A 431 -19.24 -11.50 9.98
CA ILE A 431 -18.29 -10.45 10.34
C ILE A 431 -16.97 -10.69 9.62
N ILE A 432 -16.45 -9.68 8.91
CA ILE A 432 -15.21 -9.74 8.14
C ILE A 432 -14.25 -8.70 8.70
N ILE A 433 -13.15 -9.13 9.31
CA ILE A 433 -12.05 -8.26 9.72
C ILE A 433 -11.08 -8.14 8.54
N SER A 434 -11.28 -7.10 7.72
CA SER A 434 -10.46 -6.78 6.53
C SER A 434 -9.25 -5.93 6.92
N ALA A 435 -8.48 -6.41 7.89
CA ALA A 435 -7.22 -5.85 8.34
C ALA A 435 -6.33 -6.95 8.94
N ARG A 436 -5.03 -6.68 9.00
CA ARG A 436 -4.05 -7.42 9.79
C ARG A 436 -3.83 -6.71 11.13
N PRO A 437 -3.64 -7.43 12.26
CA PRO A 437 -3.17 -6.82 13.50
C PRO A 437 -1.82 -6.11 13.32
N ILE A 438 -1.75 -4.85 13.74
CA ILE A 438 -0.48 -4.13 13.93
C ILE A 438 0.25 -4.80 15.12
N PRO A 439 1.59 -4.99 15.09
CA PRO A 439 2.33 -5.55 16.20
C PRO A 439 2.00 -4.86 17.53
N GLY A 440 1.65 -5.64 18.56
CA GLY A 440 1.12 -5.17 19.85
C GLY A 440 -0.40 -5.37 19.99
N ASN A 441 -1.16 -5.21 18.90
CA ASN A 441 -2.62 -5.32 18.91
C ASN A 441 -3.14 -6.76 18.73
N GLU A 442 -2.28 -7.79 18.71
CA GLU A 442 -2.73 -9.18 18.56
C GLU A 442 -3.66 -9.62 19.71
N LYS A 443 -3.42 -9.13 20.94
CA LYS A 443 -4.25 -9.44 22.12
C LYS A 443 -5.64 -8.78 22.04
N THR A 444 -5.70 -7.51 21.63
CA THR A 444 -6.95 -6.73 21.54
C THR A 444 -7.84 -7.25 20.42
N VAL A 445 -7.26 -7.52 19.25
CA VAL A 445 -7.98 -8.18 18.14
C VAL A 445 -8.47 -9.57 18.54
N GLY A 446 -7.62 -10.36 19.20
CA GLY A 446 -7.98 -11.69 19.72
C GLY A 446 -9.18 -11.66 20.68
N ALA A 447 -9.18 -10.74 21.65
CA ALA A 447 -10.27 -10.59 22.61
C ALA A 447 -11.62 -10.20 21.94
N VAL A 448 -11.58 -9.37 20.89
CA VAL A 448 -12.77 -9.00 20.10
C VAL A 448 -13.27 -10.18 19.25
N VAL A 449 -12.37 -10.94 18.61
CA VAL A 449 -12.74 -12.16 17.87
C VAL A 449 -13.39 -13.20 18.80
N ASP A 450 -12.80 -13.45 19.97
CA ASP A 450 -13.33 -14.38 20.96
C ASP A 450 -14.74 -13.98 21.43
N GLU A 451 -15.00 -12.70 21.69
CA GLU A 451 -16.31 -12.22 22.14
C GLU A 451 -17.38 -12.30 21.05
N LEU A 452 -17.04 -11.97 19.81
CA LEU A 452 -17.95 -12.14 18.66
C LEU A 452 -18.27 -13.63 18.40
N LEU A 453 -17.30 -14.53 18.60
CA LEU A 453 -17.51 -15.98 18.51
C LEU A 453 -18.35 -16.53 19.68
N LYS A 454 -18.16 -16.02 20.91
CA LYS A 454 -19.02 -16.35 22.08
C LYS A 454 -20.49 -16.03 21.82
N GLN A 455 -20.77 -14.98 21.05
CA GLN A 455 -22.12 -14.57 20.65
C GLN A 455 -22.66 -15.35 19.43
N GLY A 456 -21.91 -16.36 18.95
CA GLY A 456 -22.35 -17.29 17.90
C GLY A 456 -22.16 -16.79 16.47
N CYS A 457 -21.50 -15.64 16.28
CA CYS A 457 -21.34 -15.01 14.96
C CYS A 457 -20.43 -15.84 14.03
N THR A 458 -20.60 -15.66 12.72
CA THR A 458 -19.62 -16.16 11.75
C THR A 458 -18.51 -15.11 11.56
N VAL A 459 -17.36 -15.28 12.20
CA VAL A 459 -16.23 -14.34 12.12
C VAL A 459 -15.17 -14.82 11.12
N ILE A 460 -14.72 -13.91 10.25
CA ILE A 460 -13.74 -14.11 9.19
C ILE A 460 -12.58 -13.12 9.40
N TYR A 461 -11.35 -13.60 9.38
CA TYR A 461 -10.14 -12.81 9.66
C TYR A 461 -8.92 -13.32 8.85
N GLU A 462 -7.83 -12.54 8.81
CA GLU A 462 -6.66 -12.72 7.91
C GLU A 462 -6.16 -14.17 7.79
N SER A 463 -6.04 -14.91 8.90
CA SER A 463 -5.48 -16.27 8.88
C SER A 463 -6.39 -17.34 8.28
N MET A 464 -7.63 -16.99 7.88
CA MET A 464 -8.57 -17.89 7.23
C MET A 464 -8.78 -17.62 5.74
N TYR A 465 -8.67 -16.35 5.30
CA TYR A 465 -8.96 -15.91 3.92
C TYR A 465 -8.14 -14.67 3.57
N GLU A 466 -7.88 -14.47 2.27
CA GLU A 466 -7.15 -13.31 1.72
C GLU A 466 -8.03 -12.04 1.77
N VAL A 467 -8.39 -11.57 2.97
CA VAL A 467 -9.26 -10.40 3.21
C VAL A 467 -8.48 -9.10 3.47
N HIS A 468 -7.15 -9.18 3.46
CA HIS A 468 -6.23 -8.06 3.61
C HIS A 468 -4.94 -8.39 2.85
N VAL A 469 -4.38 -7.39 2.19
CA VAL A 469 -2.99 -7.40 1.70
C VAL A 469 -2.28 -6.19 2.27
N SER A 470 -0.96 -6.29 2.44
CA SER A 470 -0.16 -5.23 3.06
C SER A 470 -0.05 -3.99 2.16
N GLY A 471 0.27 -2.84 2.76
CA GLY A 471 0.66 -1.63 2.03
C GLY A 471 2.15 -1.58 1.66
N HIS A 472 2.99 -2.38 2.32
CA HIS A 472 4.46 -2.32 2.25
C HIS A 472 5.08 -3.45 1.43
N ALA A 473 6.13 -3.15 0.70
CA ALA A 473 6.86 -4.02 -0.22
C ALA A 473 7.56 -5.21 0.47
N CYS A 474 7.40 -6.41 -0.09
CA CYS A 474 8.16 -7.61 0.28
C CYS A 474 9.55 -7.62 -0.41
N GLN A 475 10.40 -8.59 -0.02
CA GLN A 475 11.82 -8.61 -0.39
C GLN A 475 12.13 -8.42 -1.89
N GLU A 476 11.35 -9.00 -2.82
CA GLU A 476 11.62 -8.83 -4.25
C GLU A 476 11.27 -7.43 -4.77
N GLU A 477 10.26 -6.78 -4.21
CA GLU A 477 9.86 -5.41 -4.54
C GLU A 477 10.86 -4.39 -4.01
N LEU A 478 11.35 -4.58 -2.78
CA LEU A 478 12.43 -3.77 -2.18
C LEU A 478 13.72 -3.86 -3.02
N LYS A 479 14.11 -5.08 -3.42
CA LYS A 479 15.24 -5.30 -4.32
C LYS A 479 15.01 -4.69 -5.71
N LEU A 480 13.79 -4.70 -6.23
CA LEU A 480 13.46 -4.04 -7.50
C LEU A 480 13.60 -2.51 -7.37
N MET A 481 13.09 -1.88 -6.30
CA MET A 481 13.26 -0.45 -6.05
C MET A 481 14.74 -0.04 -6.01
N GLN A 482 15.58 -0.79 -5.28
CA GLN A 482 17.02 -0.55 -5.23
C GLN A 482 17.71 -0.80 -6.60
N ALA A 483 17.24 -1.77 -7.39
CA ALA A 483 17.79 -2.07 -8.72
C ALA A 483 17.45 -1.01 -9.78
N LEU A 484 16.30 -0.34 -9.65
CA LEU A 484 15.89 0.76 -10.53
C LEU A 484 16.62 2.05 -10.18
N THR A 485 16.63 2.42 -8.90
CA THR A 485 17.22 3.68 -8.39
C THR A 485 18.76 3.66 -8.32
N ARG A 486 19.39 2.48 -8.23
CA ARG A 486 20.85 2.26 -8.26
C ARG A 486 21.66 3.22 -7.36
N PRO A 487 21.29 3.39 -6.09
CA PRO A 487 21.81 4.46 -5.25
C PRO A 487 23.28 4.24 -4.86
N LYS A 488 24.04 5.33 -4.66
CA LYS A 488 25.40 5.26 -4.11
C LYS A 488 25.41 4.82 -2.64
N TYR A 489 24.48 5.33 -1.84
CA TYR A 489 24.28 4.99 -0.42
C TYR A 489 22.88 4.44 -0.16
N PHE A 490 22.74 3.54 0.81
CA PHE A 490 21.45 2.96 1.19
C PHE A 490 21.20 3.11 2.68
N ILE A 491 20.00 3.56 3.02
CA ILE A 491 19.53 3.77 4.39
C ILE A 491 18.15 3.10 4.52
N PRO A 492 18.02 1.96 5.20
CA PRO A 492 16.71 1.46 5.56
C PRO A 492 16.04 2.40 6.56
N VAL A 493 14.78 2.72 6.34
CA VAL A 493 13.91 3.48 7.25
C VAL A 493 12.58 2.75 7.45
N HIS A 494 11.67 3.30 8.27
CA HIS A 494 10.38 2.72 8.61
C HIS A 494 10.49 1.28 9.17
N GLY A 495 10.85 1.18 10.45
CA GLY A 495 10.79 -0.10 11.15
C GLY A 495 11.69 -0.27 12.38
N GLU A 496 11.33 -1.28 13.18
CA GLU A 496 12.17 -1.90 14.22
C GLU A 496 13.56 -2.31 13.69
N GLN A 497 14.57 -2.38 14.57
CA GLN A 497 15.92 -2.85 14.21
C GLN A 497 15.93 -4.15 13.39
N LYS A 498 15.06 -5.13 13.69
CA LYS A 498 14.97 -6.37 12.92
C LYS A 498 14.67 -6.10 11.44
N HIS A 499 13.74 -5.17 11.15
CA HIS A 499 13.38 -4.77 9.79
C HIS A 499 14.57 -4.07 9.10
N LEU A 500 15.18 -3.08 9.78
CA LEU A 500 16.29 -2.29 9.23
C LEU A 500 17.52 -3.17 8.89
N GLN A 501 17.92 -4.05 9.81
CA GLN A 501 19.03 -5.00 9.62
C GLN A 501 18.76 -5.97 8.47
N LYS A 502 17.50 -6.42 8.31
CA LYS A 502 17.12 -7.34 7.23
C LYS A 502 17.13 -6.65 5.87
N HIS A 503 16.64 -5.41 5.79
CA HIS A 503 16.66 -4.62 4.57
C HIS A 503 18.09 -4.26 4.14
N ALA A 504 18.96 -3.88 5.09
CA ALA A 504 20.40 -3.77 4.86
C ALA A 504 21.03 -5.09 4.37
N GLY A 505 20.56 -6.23 4.90
CA GLY A 505 20.92 -7.57 4.42
C GLY A 505 20.56 -7.83 2.95
N LEU A 506 19.39 -7.37 2.49
CA LEU A 506 18.99 -7.45 1.08
C LEU A 506 19.93 -6.60 0.20
N SER A 507 20.23 -5.38 0.63
CA SER A 507 21.14 -4.46 -0.08
C SER A 507 22.56 -5.05 -0.21
N MET A 508 23.09 -5.68 0.84
CA MET A 508 24.35 -6.43 0.77
C MET A 508 24.26 -7.64 -0.16
N ALA A 509 23.15 -8.38 -0.15
CA ALA A 509 22.93 -9.53 -1.04
C ALA A 509 22.80 -9.12 -2.52
N MET A 510 22.40 -7.89 -2.81
CA MET A 510 22.46 -7.28 -4.16
C MET A 510 23.87 -6.84 -4.56
N GLY A 511 24.86 -6.92 -3.66
CA GLY A 511 26.24 -6.54 -3.90
C GLY A 511 26.60 -5.10 -3.50
N MET A 512 25.78 -4.40 -2.72
CA MET A 512 26.20 -3.12 -2.14
C MET A 512 27.25 -3.35 -1.03
N PRO A 513 28.38 -2.62 -1.03
CA PRO A 513 29.36 -2.68 0.05
C PRO A 513 28.77 -2.24 1.40
N ARG A 514 29.18 -2.89 2.50
CA ARG A 514 28.65 -2.60 3.85
C ARG A 514 28.91 -1.16 4.28
N GLU A 515 30.04 -0.59 3.85
CA GLU A 515 30.45 0.80 4.08
C GLU A 515 29.56 1.84 3.37
N ASN A 516 28.73 1.43 2.39
CA ASN A 516 27.74 2.29 1.74
C ASN A 516 26.33 2.17 2.37
N ILE A 517 26.17 1.38 3.43
CA ILE A 517 24.88 1.16 4.10
C ILE A 517 24.91 1.77 5.50
N PHE A 518 23.97 2.67 5.79
CA PHE A 518 23.82 3.25 7.12
C PHE A 518 22.50 2.81 7.76
N ILE A 519 22.59 2.10 8.88
CA ILE A 519 21.47 1.81 9.78
C ILE A 519 21.64 2.79 10.93
N GLY A 520 20.68 3.70 11.10
CA GLY A 520 20.71 4.72 12.15
C GLY A 520 19.70 4.45 13.27
N ASP A 521 19.79 5.28 14.31
CA ASP A 521 18.80 5.41 15.39
C ASP A 521 18.17 6.81 15.38
N VAL A 522 17.05 7.00 16.08
CA VAL A 522 16.46 8.33 16.30
C VAL A 522 17.47 9.25 17.01
N GLY A 523 17.55 10.50 16.56
CA GLY A 523 18.55 11.49 16.97
C GLY A 523 19.87 11.44 16.19
N ASN A 524 20.07 10.46 15.30
CA ASN A 524 21.24 10.42 14.43
C ASN A 524 21.20 11.53 13.37
N VAL A 525 22.38 11.96 12.93
CA VAL A 525 22.58 12.89 11.81
C VAL A 525 23.62 12.28 10.86
N LEU A 526 23.24 12.11 9.60
CA LEU A 526 24.07 11.49 8.55
C LEU A 526 24.47 12.55 7.52
N GLU A 527 25.76 12.78 7.30
CA GLU A 527 26.28 13.68 6.27
C GLU A 527 26.68 12.92 5.00
N LEU A 528 26.06 13.29 3.87
CA LEU A 528 26.20 12.63 2.57
C LEU A 528 26.81 13.57 1.52
N SER A 529 27.74 13.05 0.72
CA SER A 529 28.31 13.74 -0.45
C SER A 529 28.71 12.74 -1.56
N GLU A 530 29.13 13.23 -2.73
CA GLU A 530 29.72 12.36 -3.77
C GLU A 530 30.98 11.61 -3.31
N GLU A 531 31.62 12.03 -2.22
CA GLU A 531 32.92 11.53 -1.74
C GLU A 531 32.83 10.75 -0.42
N HIS A 532 31.87 11.06 0.46
CA HIS A 532 31.73 10.41 1.79
C HIS A 532 30.28 10.25 2.27
N MET A 533 30.13 9.33 3.20
CA MET A 533 29.02 9.22 4.16
C MET A 533 29.64 9.21 5.56
N LYS A 534 29.11 10.00 6.50
CA LYS A 534 29.66 10.21 7.85
C LYS A 534 28.56 10.41 8.89
#